data_AF-S7QFB5-F1
#
_entry.id   AF-S7QFB5-F1
#
_cell.length_a   1.000
_cell.length_b   1.000
_cell.length_c   1.000
_cell.angle_alpha   90.00
_cell.angle_beta   90.00
_cell.angle_gamma   90.00
#
_symmetry.space_group_name_H-M   'P 1'
#
loop_
_entity.id
_entity.type
_entity.pdbx_description
1 polymer ?
#
loop_
_entity_poly.entity_id
_entity_poly.type
_entity_poly.pdbx_seq_one_letter_code
_entity_poly.pdbx_strand_id
1 'polypeptide(L)' 'MVEFSSGLKGMSLNLEPDNVGVVMFGNDKLIKEGDVVKRTGAIVDVPVGEELLGRVADALGNAIDGKVLIGSKIHR' A
#
# COMPACT_ATOMS: atom_id res chain seq x y z
N MET A 1 5.94 -1.02 -5.90
CA MET A 1 5.05 -0.03 -5.27
C MET A 1 5.37 1.35 -5.81
N VAL A 2 4.35 2.18 -5.94
CA VAL A 2 4.44 3.58 -6.37
C VAL A 2 3.74 4.49 -5.37
N GLU A 3 4.16 5.74 -5.35
CA GLU A 3 3.61 6.78 -4.48
C GLU A 3 3.30 8.04 -5.30
N PHE A 4 2.12 8.59 -5.06
CA PHE A 4 1.61 9.79 -5.69
C PHE A 4 2.00 11.03 -4.87
N SER A 5 1.94 12.21 -5.49
CA SER A 5 2.17 13.51 -4.83
C SER A 5 1.31 13.72 -3.57
N SER A 6 0.12 13.13 -3.52
CA SER A 6 -0.80 13.15 -2.38
C SER A 6 -0.39 12.24 -1.21
N GLY A 7 0.67 11.45 -1.37
CA GLY A 7 1.08 10.40 -0.43
C GLY A 7 0.29 9.09 -0.57
N LEU A 8 -0.68 9.05 -1.49
CA LEU A 8 -1.42 7.82 -1.79
C LEU A 8 -0.49 6.81 -2.45
N LYS A 9 -0.63 5.54 -2.06
CA LYS A 9 0.21 4.44 -2.56
C LYS A 9 -0.57 3.53 -3.50
N GLY A 10 0.15 2.87 -4.38
CA GLY A 10 -0.42 1.88 -5.29
C GLY A 10 0.57 0.78 -5.67
N MET A 11 0.02 -0.29 -6.22
CA MET A 11 0.77 -1.41 -6.79
C MET A 11 0.74 -1.33 -8.30
N SER A 12 1.93 -1.23 -8.92
CA SER A 12 2.09 -1.47 -10.35
C SER A 12 1.75 -2.93 -10.64
N LEU A 13 0.69 -3.16 -11.42
CA LEU A 13 0.16 -4.49 -11.74
C LEU A 13 0.50 -4.88 -13.17
N ASN A 14 0.06 -4.08 -14.15
CA ASN A 14 0.31 -4.32 -15.57
C ASN A 14 1.43 -3.40 -16.04
N LEU A 15 2.40 -3.96 -16.75
CA LEU A 15 3.53 -3.24 -17.34
C LEU A 15 3.45 -3.39 -18.85
N GLU A 16 3.02 -2.33 -19.53
CA GLU A 16 2.97 -2.25 -20.99
C GLU A 16 4.11 -1.37 -21.50
N PRO A 17 4.47 -1.44 -22.79
CA PRO A 17 5.56 -0.62 -23.35
C PRO A 17 5.38 0.88 -23.12
N ASP A 18 4.14 1.36 -23.18
CA ASP A 18 3.82 2.79 -23.15
C ASP A 18 3.09 3.23 -21.88
N ASN A 19 2.65 2.30 -21.04
CA ASN A 19 1.89 2.61 -19.84
C ASN A 19 2.11 1.59 -18.72
N VAL A 20 1.74 1.97 -17.51
CA VAL A 20 1.73 1.09 -16.34
C VAL A 20 0.37 1.18 -15.67
N GLY A 21 -0.30 0.04 -15.56
CA GLY A 21 -1.53 -0.08 -14.77
C GLY A 21 -1.21 -0.13 -13.28
N VAL A 22 -1.80 0.77 -12.50
CA VAL A 22 -1.60 0.85 -11.04
C VAL A 22 -2.93 0.60 -10.32
N VAL A 23 -2.92 -0.36 -9.39
CA VAL A 23 -4.03 -0.56 -8.44
C VAL A 23 -3.81 0.33 -7.22
N MET A 24 -4.80 1.17 -6.91
CA MET A 24 -4.71 2.14 -5.82
C MET A 24 -5.06 1.54 -4.47
N PHE A 25 -4.28 1.90 -3.44
CA PHE A 25 -4.56 1.55 -2.05
C PHE A 25 -5.22 2.72 -1.33
N GLY A 26 -6.52 2.90 -1.56
CA GLY A 26 -7.31 3.94 -0.92
C GLY A 26 -8.19 4.71 -1.90
N ASN A 27 -8.52 5.94 -1.52
CA ASN A 27 -9.46 6.78 -2.25
C ASN A 27 -8.76 7.54 -3.40
N ASP A 28 -9.25 7.36 -4.61
CA ASP A 28 -8.74 7.92 -5.86
C ASP A 28 -9.07 9.41 -6.06
N LYS A 29 -10.00 9.98 -5.28
CA LYS A 29 -10.43 11.40 -5.40
C LYS A 29 -9.30 12.43 -5.26
N LEU A 30 -8.16 12.04 -4.71
CA LEU A 30 -7.00 12.90 -4.50
C LEU A 30 -5.99 12.85 -5.66
N ILE A 31 -6.24 12.01 -6.68
CA ILE A 31 -5.38 11.86 -7.85
C ILE A 31 -5.97 12.65 -9.01
N LYS A 32 -5.10 13.28 -9.79
CA LYS A 32 -5.47 13.98 -11.02
C LYS A 32 -4.51 13.63 -12.15
N GLU A 33 -4.99 13.81 -13.38
CA GLU A 33 -4.14 13.73 -14.56
C GLU A 33 -2.97 14.71 -14.44
N GLY A 34 -1.77 14.25 -14.81
CA GLY A 34 -0.53 15.01 -14.70
C GLY A 34 0.14 14.95 -13.33
N ASP A 35 -0.45 14.26 -12.33
CA ASP A 35 0.23 14.04 -11.05
C ASP A 35 1.54 13.27 -11.22
N VAL A 36 2.55 13.73 -10.50
CA VAL A 36 3.85 13.06 -10.48
C VAL A 36 3.76 11.81 -9.61
N VAL A 37 4.08 10.67 -10.22
CA VAL A 37 4.14 9.37 -9.54
C VAL A 37 5.59 8.92 -9.45
N LYS A 38 5.99 8.42 -8.28
CA LYS A 38 7.36 7.99 -8.00
C LYS A 38 7.40 6.51 -7.66
N ARG A 39 8.38 5.79 -8.22
CA ARG A 39 8.71 4.43 -7.77
C ARG A 39 9.32 4.50 -6.38
N THR A 40 8.84 3.67 -5.47
CA THR A 40 9.43 3.58 -4.12
C THR A 40 10.58 2.58 -4.06
N GLY A 41 10.71 1.71 -5.07
CA GLY A 41 11.65 0.58 -5.04
C GLY A 41 11.22 -0.55 -4.10
N ALA A 42 10.17 -0.37 -3.31
CA ALA A 42 9.59 -1.40 -2.48
C ALA A 42 8.66 -2.32 -3.30
N ILE A 43 8.75 -3.61 -3.04
CA ILE A 43 7.71 -4.59 -3.43
C ILE A 43 6.59 -4.46 -2.40
N VAL A 44 5.35 -4.78 -2.80
CA VAL A 44 4.23 -4.82 -1.85
C VAL A 44 4.49 -5.92 -0.83
N ASP A 45 4.56 -5.53 0.44
CA ASP A 45 4.66 -6.41 1.59
C ASP A 45 3.57 -6.08 2.60
N VAL A 46 3.24 -7.07 3.43
CA VAL A 46 2.33 -6.91 4.57
C VAL A 46 3.01 -7.46 5.82
N PRO A 47 2.84 -6.81 6.98
CA PRO A 47 3.38 -7.31 8.23
C PRO A 47 2.73 -8.64 8.61
N VAL A 48 3.50 -9.55 9.24
CA VAL A 48 3.04 -10.85 9.72
C VAL A 48 3.64 -11.18 11.09
N GLY A 49 2.88 -11.92 11.91
CA GLY A 49 3.35 -12.43 13.20
C GLY A 49 2.22 -12.68 14.20
N GLU A 50 2.57 -13.21 15.36
CA GLU A 50 1.60 -13.58 16.42
C GLU A 50 0.83 -12.36 16.95
N GLU A 51 1.42 -11.17 16.83
CA GLU A 51 0.80 -9.91 17.21
C GLU A 51 -0.47 -9.55 16.43
N LEU A 52 -0.71 -10.19 15.28
CA LEU A 52 -1.94 -10.04 14.50
C LEU A 52 -3.10 -10.93 15.02
N LEU A 53 -2.81 -11.91 15.87
CA LEU A 53 -3.83 -12.83 16.37
C LEU A 53 -4.89 -12.07 17.19
N GLY A 54 -6.16 -12.21 16.77
CA GLY A 54 -7.30 -11.54 17.41
C GLY A 54 -7.43 -10.05 17.08
N ARG A 55 -6.68 -9.54 16.09
CA ARG A 55 -6.82 -8.17 15.57
C ARG A 55 -7.73 -8.16 14.34
N VAL A 56 -8.29 -6.99 14.05
CA VAL A 56 -8.92 -6.70 12.75
C VAL A 56 -7.98 -5.76 11.99
N ALA A 57 -7.57 -6.17 10.80
CA ALA A 57 -6.65 -5.41 9.94
C ALA A 57 -7.22 -5.24 8.53
N ASP A 58 -6.73 -4.23 7.82
CA ASP A 58 -7.00 -4.05 6.39
C ASP A 58 -6.12 -4.97 5.52
N ALA A 59 -6.29 -4.88 4.20
CA ALA A 59 -5.55 -5.70 3.23
C ALA A 59 -4.04 -5.41 3.17
N LEU A 60 -3.58 -4.30 3.77
CA LEU A 60 -2.17 -3.94 3.88
C LEU A 60 -1.58 -4.28 5.26
N GLY A 61 -2.38 -4.89 6.15
CA GLY A 61 -1.97 -5.24 7.50
C GLY A 61 -1.99 -4.08 8.49
N ASN A 62 -2.61 -2.95 8.15
CA ASN A 62 -2.85 -1.88 9.12
C ASN A 62 -4.01 -2.28 10.04
N ALA A 63 -3.83 -2.15 11.36
CA ALA A 63 -4.91 -2.44 12.31
C ALA A 63 -6.05 -1.41 12.21
N ILE A 64 -7.29 -1.90 12.13
CA ILE A 64 -8.52 -1.08 12.01
C ILE A 64 -9.49 -1.29 13.18
N ASP A 65 -9.09 -2.05 14.20
CA ASP A 65 -9.87 -2.32 15.41
C ASP A 65 -9.73 -1.24 16.51
N GLY A 66 -9.09 -0.10 16.20
CA GLY A 66 -8.92 1.03 17.12
C GLY A 66 -7.93 0.78 18.28
N LYS A 67 -7.22 -0.35 18.28
CA LYS A 67 -6.19 -0.67 19.28
C LYS A 67 -4.79 -0.29 18.74
N VAL A 68 -3.84 0.05 19.61
CA VAL A 68 -2.48 0.43 19.21
C VAL A 68 -1.77 -0.71 18.46
N LEU A 69 -0.92 -0.35 17.48
CA LEU A 69 -0.09 -1.29 16.71
C LEU A 69 0.83 -2.08 17.65
N ILE A 70 0.73 -3.41 17.57
CA ILE A 70 1.65 -4.32 18.25
C ILE A 70 2.76 -4.62 17.24
N GLY A 71 4.02 -4.58 17.68
CA GLY A 71 5.20 -4.61 16.82
C GLY A 71 5.22 -5.82 15.90
N SER A 72 4.83 -5.60 14.64
CA SER A 72 4.72 -6.66 13.66
C SER A 72 5.93 -6.76 12.76
N LYS A 73 6.37 -7.99 12.49
CA LYS A 73 7.60 -8.23 11.72
C LYS A 73 7.28 -8.35 10.23
N ILE A 74 8.11 -7.75 9.38
CA ILE A 74 8.02 -7.96 7.94
C ILE A 74 8.86 -9.20 7.62
N HIS A 75 8.23 -10.27 7.14
CA HIS A 75 8.91 -11.40 6.52
C HIS A 75 8.92 -11.20 5.00
N ARG A 76 10.09 -11.34 4.38
CA ARG A 76 10.31 -11.25 2.93
C ARG A 76 10.75 -12.58 2.36
#